data_AF-A0A2V7J9U1-F1
#
_entry.id   AF-A0A2V7J9U1-F1
#
_cell.length_a   1.000
_cell.length_b   1.000
_cell.length_c   1.000
_cell.angle_alpha   90.00
_cell.angle_beta   90.00
_cell.angle_gamma   90.00
#
_symmetry.space_group_name_H-M   'P 1'
#
loop_
_entity.id
_entity.type
_entity.pdbx_description
1 polymer ?
#
loop_
_entity_poly.entity_id
_entity_poly.type
_entity_poly.pdbx_seq_one_letter_code
_entity_poly.pdbx_strand_id
1 'polypeptide(L)'
;RDVALFRGYSFTGGAAMHAWLGQGDTALARLNQYLDAPRYMEPNTFYAEAGPVIETPLSAATSIQELFLQDWGGTLRVFPAVPRVWPEAAFDRLRADGAFLVSAVRRGGRTAWVRIESLAGQPCRLSVADWDSAQIRASSGAPPRVTRQAAGEFAVELAKGASVVLA
;
A
#
# COMPACT_ATOMS: atom_id res chain seq x y z
N ARG A 1 24.17 -3.23 14.01
CA ARG A 1 23.65 -4.00 15.18
C ARG A 1 23.59 -5.47 14.77
N ASP A 2 23.87 -6.37 15.69
CA ASP A 2 23.85 -7.81 15.43
C ASP A 2 22.43 -8.29 15.09
N VAL A 3 22.23 -8.78 13.86
CA VAL A 3 20.94 -9.29 13.36
C VAL A 3 20.52 -10.55 14.12
N ALA A 4 21.45 -11.30 14.72
CA ALA A 4 21.14 -12.49 15.49
C ALA A 4 20.22 -12.21 16.69
N LEU A 5 20.24 -10.98 17.21
CA LEU A 5 19.41 -10.54 18.34
C LEU A 5 17.94 -10.28 17.95
N PHE A 6 17.62 -10.10 16.67
CA PHE A 6 16.26 -9.79 16.22
C PHE A 6 15.33 -11.00 16.30
N ARG A 7 14.06 -10.75 16.62
CA ARG A 7 12.95 -11.72 16.57
C ARG A 7 12.14 -11.54 15.27
N GLY A 8 11.23 -12.46 14.96
CA GLY A 8 10.40 -12.38 13.75
C GLY A 8 9.68 -11.04 13.63
N TYR A 9 9.01 -10.60 14.70
CA TYR A 9 8.32 -9.31 14.75
C TYR A 9 9.25 -8.10 14.53
N SER A 10 10.54 -8.23 14.83
CA SER A 10 11.50 -7.12 14.61
C SER A 10 11.69 -6.86 13.11
N PHE A 11 11.64 -7.91 12.30
CA PHE A 11 11.75 -7.80 10.85
C PHE A 11 10.47 -7.23 10.23
N THR A 12 9.30 -7.73 10.62
CA THR A 12 8.02 -7.26 10.07
C THR A 12 7.71 -5.83 10.52
N GLY A 13 7.92 -5.51 11.80
CA GLY A 13 7.81 -4.13 12.30
C GLY A 13 8.81 -3.19 11.61
N GLY A 14 10.05 -3.66 11.40
CA GLY A 14 11.04 -2.95 10.60
C GLY A 14 10.57 -2.72 9.17
N ALA A 15 9.97 -3.72 8.52
CA ALA A 15 9.44 -3.60 7.17
C ALA A 15 8.36 -2.53 7.05
N ALA A 16 7.37 -2.53 7.96
CA ALA A 16 6.31 -1.51 8.01
C ALA A 16 6.88 -0.09 8.15
N MET A 17 7.84 0.12 9.07
CA MET A 17 8.47 1.44 9.24
C MET A 17 9.19 1.91 7.97
N HIS A 18 9.91 1.01 7.28
CA HIS A 18 10.59 1.35 6.04
C HIS A 18 9.59 1.60 4.90
N ALA A 19 8.49 0.86 4.83
CA ALA A 19 7.41 1.10 3.87
C ALA A 19 6.81 2.51 4.06
N TRP A 20 6.52 2.92 5.30
CA TRP A 20 6.04 4.27 5.62
C TRP A 20 6.99 5.38 5.21
N LEU A 21 8.30 5.10 5.21
CA LEU A 21 9.34 6.04 4.78
C LEU A 21 9.61 6.01 3.26
N GLY A 22 8.86 5.25 2.47
CA GLY A 22 9.10 5.09 1.02
C GLY A 22 10.28 4.17 0.68
N GLN A 23 10.84 3.47 1.66
CA GLN A 23 12.06 2.67 1.53
C GLN A 23 11.73 1.20 1.17
N GLY A 24 11.07 1.02 0.03
CA GLY A 24 10.52 -0.27 -0.42
C GLY A 24 11.51 -1.42 -0.47
N ASP A 25 12.69 -1.20 -1.02
CA ASP A 25 13.73 -2.25 -1.11
C ASP A 25 14.19 -2.72 0.27
N THR A 26 14.36 -1.78 1.21
CA THR A 26 14.75 -2.12 2.57
C THR A 26 13.63 -2.87 3.29
N ALA A 27 12.37 -2.46 3.07
CA ALA A 27 11.21 -3.16 3.61
C ALA A 27 11.12 -4.60 3.08
N LEU A 28 11.32 -4.81 1.77
CA LEU A 28 11.37 -6.14 1.17
C LEU A 28 12.53 -6.97 1.73
N ALA A 29 13.72 -6.39 1.87
CA ALA A 29 14.86 -7.08 2.45
C ALA A 29 14.58 -7.56 3.89
N ARG A 30 13.84 -6.77 4.68
CA ARG A 30 13.39 -7.17 6.02
C ARG A 30 12.37 -8.29 5.98
N LEU A 31 11.39 -8.24 5.08
CA LEU A 31 10.41 -9.31 4.90
C LEU A 31 11.07 -10.62 4.48
N ASN A 32 12.03 -10.58 3.55
CA ASN A 32 12.77 -11.77 3.15
C ASN A 32 13.63 -12.31 4.30
N GLN A 33 14.30 -11.45 5.09
CA GLN A 33 15.01 -11.90 6.30
C GLN A 33 14.11 -12.65 7.29
N TYR A 34 12.83 -12.27 7.39
CA TYR A 34 11.85 -12.99 8.19
C TYR A 34 11.49 -14.36 7.58
N LEU A 35 11.21 -14.40 6.27
CA LEU A 35 10.84 -15.64 5.57
C LEU A 35 12.00 -16.65 5.49
N ASP A 36 13.22 -16.16 5.29
CA ASP A 36 14.43 -16.95 5.15
C ASP A 36 14.99 -17.41 6.51
N ALA A 37 14.38 -17.01 7.63
CA ALA A 37 14.80 -17.41 8.96
C ALA A 37 14.11 -18.74 9.35
N PRO A 38 14.79 -19.90 9.25
CA PRO A 38 14.18 -21.20 9.53
C PRO A 38 13.76 -21.38 11.00
N ARG A 39 14.28 -20.53 11.90
CA ARG A 39 13.87 -20.49 13.32
C ARG A 39 12.53 -19.80 13.55
N TYR A 40 12.01 -19.08 12.56
CA TYR A 40 10.82 -18.24 12.68
C TYR A 40 9.69 -18.68 11.77
N MET A 41 9.95 -19.17 10.56
CA MET A 41 8.90 -19.58 9.63
C MET A 41 8.87 -21.10 9.48
N GLU A 42 7.80 -21.72 9.97
CA GLU A 42 7.55 -23.16 9.84
C GLU A 42 7.03 -23.52 8.43
N PRO A 43 7.13 -24.78 7.96
CA PRO A 43 6.64 -25.20 6.64
C PRO A 43 5.14 -24.94 6.38
N ASN A 44 4.35 -24.82 7.46
CA ASN A 44 2.93 -24.47 7.40
C ASN A 44 2.68 -22.95 7.46
N THR A 45 3.72 -22.14 7.30
CA THR A 45 3.73 -20.66 7.38
C THR A 45 3.39 -20.06 8.75
N PHE A 46 3.37 -20.88 9.81
CA PHE A 46 3.19 -20.36 11.16
C PHE A 46 4.51 -19.80 11.68
N TYR A 47 4.38 -18.79 12.53
CA TYR A 47 5.53 -18.18 13.17
C TYR A 47 5.88 -18.90 14.47
N ALA A 48 7.16 -19.25 14.63
CA ALA A 48 7.71 -19.91 15.81
C ALA A 48 8.65 -18.96 16.56
N GLU A 49 8.28 -18.53 17.78
CA GLU A 49 9.20 -17.77 18.65
C GLU A 49 9.69 -18.61 19.84
N ALA A 50 8.79 -18.85 20.79
CA ALA A 50 8.90 -19.86 21.84
C ALA A 50 7.71 -20.84 21.80
N GLY A 51 6.93 -20.79 20.71
CA GLY A 51 5.63 -21.41 20.47
C GLY A 51 4.91 -20.68 19.33
N PRO A 52 3.76 -21.19 18.83
CA PRO A 52 3.02 -20.57 17.74
C PRO A 52 2.34 -19.28 18.22
N VAL A 53 2.63 -18.16 17.54
CA VAL A 53 1.98 -16.87 17.77
C VAL A 53 1.66 -16.22 16.42
N ILE A 54 0.49 -15.57 16.31
CA ILE A 54 -0.12 -15.22 15.00
C ILE A 54 0.15 -13.78 14.55
N GLU A 55 0.59 -12.91 15.46
CA GLU A 55 0.77 -11.48 15.20
C GLU A 55 1.86 -11.19 14.16
N THR A 56 2.94 -11.99 14.12
CA THR A 56 4.07 -11.72 13.22
C THR A 56 3.70 -11.99 11.74
N PRO A 57 3.08 -13.11 11.35
CA PRO A 57 2.57 -13.30 9.99
C PRO A 57 1.55 -12.23 9.57
N LEU A 58 0.66 -11.82 10.49
CA LEU A 58 -0.30 -10.74 10.23
C LEU A 58 0.41 -9.39 10.04
N SER A 59 1.43 -9.11 10.84
CA SER A 59 2.29 -7.93 10.70
C SER A 59 3.06 -7.95 9.37
N ALA A 60 3.52 -9.11 8.90
CA ALA A 60 4.12 -9.25 7.57
C ALA A 60 3.10 -8.93 6.46
N ALA A 61 1.88 -9.46 6.56
CA ALA A 61 0.81 -9.19 5.60
C ALA A 61 0.43 -7.69 5.57
N THR A 62 0.31 -7.04 6.72
CA THR A 62 0.10 -5.59 6.81
C THR A 62 1.27 -4.84 6.18
N SER A 63 2.52 -5.22 6.49
CA SER A 63 3.72 -4.58 5.93
C SER A 63 3.76 -4.66 4.41
N ILE A 64 3.27 -5.76 3.81
CA ILE A 64 3.13 -5.88 2.36
C ILE A 64 2.09 -4.87 1.86
N GLN A 65 0.93 -4.75 2.51
CA GLN A 65 -0.09 -3.76 2.10
C GLN A 65 0.44 -2.32 2.15
N GLU A 66 1.23 -1.97 3.16
CA GLU A 66 1.86 -0.64 3.31
C GLU A 66 2.84 -0.28 2.17
N LEU A 67 3.34 -1.26 1.41
CA LEU A 67 4.14 -1.01 0.21
C LEU A 67 3.26 -0.51 -0.96
N PHE A 68 1.99 -0.92 -0.99
CA PHE A 68 1.06 -0.72 -2.10
C PHE A 68 0.08 0.43 -1.85
N LEU A 69 -0.40 0.61 -0.62
CA LEU A 69 -1.36 1.65 -0.26
C LEU A 69 -1.10 2.12 1.17
N GLN A 70 -1.04 3.43 1.36
CA GLN A 70 -1.03 4.08 2.68
C GLN A 70 -2.13 5.14 2.73
N ASP A 71 -2.79 5.33 3.86
CA ASP A 71 -3.97 6.20 4.00
C ASP A 71 -3.92 7.17 5.20
N TRP A 72 -2.78 7.26 5.88
CA TRP A 72 -2.58 8.15 7.01
C TRP A 72 -2.58 9.65 6.62
N GLY A 73 -2.95 10.51 7.57
CA GLY A 73 -3.01 11.96 7.34
C GLY A 73 -4.08 12.40 6.33
N GLY A 74 -5.12 11.57 6.11
CA GLY A 74 -6.22 11.85 5.20
C GLY A 74 -5.83 11.85 3.72
N THR A 75 -4.76 11.14 3.36
CA THR A 75 -4.25 11.06 1.98
C THR A 75 -3.99 9.62 1.59
N LEU A 76 -4.61 9.19 0.49
CA LEU A 76 -4.38 7.89 -0.14
C LEU A 76 -3.11 7.96 -0.98
N ARG A 77 -2.03 7.31 -0.55
CA ARG A 77 -0.76 7.19 -1.30
C ARG A 77 -0.72 5.83 -1.98
N VAL A 78 -0.70 5.83 -3.30
CA VAL A 78 -0.69 4.61 -4.11
C VAL A 78 0.73 4.28 -4.52
N PHE A 79 1.12 3.01 -4.33
CA PHE A 79 2.47 2.48 -4.55
C PHE A 79 3.58 3.32 -3.91
N PRO A 80 3.44 3.77 -2.65
CA PRO A 80 4.39 4.71 -2.02
C PRO A 80 5.78 4.10 -1.82
N ALA A 81 5.88 2.77 -1.72
CA ALA A 81 7.11 2.08 -1.38
C ALA A 81 7.23 0.72 -2.10
N VAL A 82 6.77 0.61 -3.35
CA VAL A 82 6.96 -0.64 -4.10
C VAL A 82 8.46 -0.87 -4.37
N PRO A 83 9.03 -2.03 -3.99
CA PRO A 83 10.43 -2.36 -4.26
C PRO A 83 10.78 -2.29 -5.74
N ARG A 84 12.01 -1.87 -6.08
CA ARG A 84 12.48 -1.73 -7.48
C ARG A 84 12.45 -3.04 -8.26
N VAL A 85 12.60 -4.17 -7.56
CA VAL A 85 12.53 -5.51 -8.14
C VAL A 85 11.11 -5.94 -8.53
N TRP A 86 10.08 -5.16 -8.16
CA TRP A 86 8.67 -5.37 -8.53
C TRP A 86 8.19 -4.28 -9.50
N PRO A 87 8.60 -4.32 -10.79
CA PRO A 87 8.18 -3.32 -11.77
C PRO A 87 6.69 -3.42 -12.12
N GLU A 88 6.13 -4.62 -11.99
CA GLU A 88 4.71 -4.92 -12.18
C GLU A 88 4.07 -5.17 -10.81
N ALA A 89 2.98 -4.48 -10.51
CA ALA A 89 2.24 -4.68 -9.26
C ALA A 89 0.77 -4.31 -9.47
N ALA A 90 -0.11 -5.00 -8.76
CA ALA A 90 -1.54 -4.68 -8.75
C ALA A 90 -2.13 -5.01 -7.40
N PHE A 91 -3.15 -4.24 -7.02
CA PHE A 91 -4.03 -4.58 -5.91
C PHE A 91 -5.46 -4.22 -6.27
N ASP A 92 -6.40 -4.95 -5.68
CA ASP A 92 -7.83 -4.73 -5.90
C ASP A 92 -8.58 -4.51 -4.59
N ARG A 93 -9.35 -3.42 -4.55
CA ARG A 93 -10.32 -3.09 -3.49
C ARG A 93 -9.75 -3.14 -2.07
N LEU A 94 -8.52 -2.68 -1.88
CA LEU A 94 -8.00 -2.42 -0.54
C LEU A 94 -8.84 -1.32 0.12
N ARG A 95 -9.13 -1.51 1.42
CA ARG A 95 -9.86 -0.53 2.22
C ARG A 95 -8.92 0.56 2.68
N ALA A 96 -9.41 1.79 2.67
CA ALA A 96 -8.71 2.93 3.22
C ALA A 96 -9.64 3.81 4.06
N ASP A 97 -9.03 4.57 4.96
CA ASP A 97 -9.65 5.60 5.80
C ASP A 97 -10.56 6.53 4.99
N GLY A 98 -11.71 6.90 5.56
CA GLY A 98 -12.77 7.63 4.84
C GLY A 98 -13.74 6.73 4.07
N ALA A 99 -13.64 5.41 4.26
CA ALA A 99 -14.47 4.40 3.61
C ALA A 99 -14.32 4.39 2.09
N PHE A 100 -13.06 4.40 1.62
CA PHE A 100 -12.75 4.19 0.21
C PHE A 100 -12.37 2.74 -0.05
N LEU A 101 -12.66 2.28 -1.26
CA LEU A 101 -12.04 1.10 -1.84
C LEU A 101 -11.13 1.56 -2.98
N VAL A 102 -9.88 1.12 -2.94
CA VAL A 102 -8.86 1.52 -3.89
C VAL A 102 -8.34 0.29 -4.62
N SER A 103 -8.23 0.38 -5.93
CA SER A 103 -7.52 -0.58 -6.79
C SER A 103 -6.50 0.19 -7.61
N ALA A 104 -5.36 -0.41 -7.92
CA ALA A 104 -4.39 0.22 -8.82
C ALA A 104 -3.52 -0.81 -9.53
N VAL A 105 -2.95 -0.39 -10.65
CA VAL A 105 -1.97 -1.17 -11.41
C VAL A 105 -0.73 -0.32 -11.65
N ARG A 106 0.42 -0.95 -11.49
CA ARG A 106 1.76 -0.46 -11.79
C ARG A 106 2.35 -1.31 -12.91
N ARG A 107 2.95 -0.67 -13.91
CA ARG A 107 3.65 -1.30 -15.03
C ARG A 107 4.96 -0.60 -15.30
N GLY A 108 6.02 -1.35 -15.56
CA GLY A 108 7.35 -0.80 -15.83
C GLY A 108 7.86 0.14 -14.74
N GLY A 109 7.50 -0.11 -13.47
CA GLY A 109 7.86 0.75 -12.35
C GLY A 109 7.09 2.08 -12.31
N ARG A 110 5.94 2.19 -12.98
CA ARG A 110 5.09 3.39 -12.97
C ARG A 110 3.62 3.07 -12.73
N THR A 111 2.91 3.94 -12.04
CA THR A 111 1.47 3.80 -11.78
C THR A 111 0.71 4.01 -13.09
N ALA A 112 0.09 2.95 -13.59
CA ALA A 112 -0.65 2.96 -14.85
C ALA A 112 -2.07 3.51 -14.68
N TRP A 113 -2.75 3.16 -13.58
CA TRP A 113 -4.05 3.70 -13.23
C TRP A 113 -4.38 3.47 -11.75
N VAL A 114 -5.30 4.29 -11.22
CA VAL A 114 -5.89 4.17 -9.88
C VAL A 114 -7.41 4.24 -10.00
N ARG A 115 -8.12 3.28 -9.39
CA ARG A 115 -9.58 3.30 -9.22
C ARG A 115 -9.91 3.59 -7.76
N ILE A 116 -10.82 4.53 -7.54
CA ILE A 116 -11.33 4.90 -6.21
C ILE A 116 -12.85 4.76 -6.22
N GLU A 117 -13.39 4.09 -5.21
CA GLU A 117 -14.83 3.97 -4.94
C GLU A 117 -15.12 4.55 -3.55
N SER A 118 -16.06 5.48 -3.47
CA SER A 118 -16.43 6.17 -2.22
C SER A 118 -17.66 5.52 -1.59
N LEU A 119 -17.54 4.92 -0.41
CA LEU A 119 -18.67 4.28 0.27
C LEU A 119 -19.42 5.23 1.21
N ALA A 120 -18.81 6.37 1.55
CA ALA A 120 -19.36 7.32 2.52
C ALA A 120 -19.39 8.79 2.03
N GLY A 121 -18.85 9.10 0.84
CA GLY A 121 -18.82 10.48 0.31
C GLY A 121 -17.85 11.40 1.05
N GLN A 122 -16.80 10.85 1.67
CA GLN A 122 -15.79 11.65 2.38
C GLN A 122 -14.89 12.43 1.41
N PRO A 123 -14.23 13.52 1.86
CA PRO A 123 -13.18 14.17 1.08
C PRO A 123 -12.05 13.19 0.76
N CYS A 124 -11.68 13.07 -0.51
CA CYS A 124 -10.59 12.19 -0.94
C CYS A 124 -9.39 13.00 -1.41
N ARG A 125 -8.22 12.76 -0.81
CA ARG A 125 -6.92 13.23 -1.32
C ARG A 125 -6.14 12.03 -1.81
N LEU A 126 -5.64 12.12 -3.03
CA LEU A 126 -4.87 11.09 -3.70
C LEU A 126 -3.44 11.59 -3.93
N SER A 127 -2.47 10.75 -3.63
CA SER A 127 -1.06 10.95 -3.93
C SER A 127 -0.54 9.79 -4.80
N VAL A 128 -0.02 10.13 -5.97
CA VAL A 128 0.63 9.23 -6.93
C VAL A 128 1.92 9.91 -7.38
N ALA A 129 3.05 9.52 -6.79
CA ALA A 129 4.31 10.26 -6.89
C ALA A 129 4.82 10.45 -8.33
N ASP A 130 4.49 9.53 -9.24
CA ASP A 130 4.97 9.52 -10.62
C ASP A 130 3.99 10.13 -11.65
N TRP A 131 2.99 10.89 -11.17
CA TRP A 131 2.01 11.60 -11.99
C TRP A 131 2.16 13.13 -11.92
N ASP A 132 2.24 13.76 -13.09
CA ASP A 132 2.13 15.22 -13.20
C ASP A 132 0.70 15.69 -13.38
N SER A 133 -0.16 14.86 -13.96
CA SER A 133 -1.58 15.12 -14.20
C SER A 133 -2.37 13.83 -14.07
N ALA A 134 -3.68 13.92 -13.83
CA ALA A 134 -4.58 12.79 -13.80
C ALA A 134 -5.76 13.04 -14.74
N GLN A 135 -6.09 12.07 -15.58
CA GLN A 135 -7.24 12.13 -16.47
C GLN A 135 -8.28 11.10 -16.04
N ILE A 136 -9.55 11.49 -16.03
CA ILE A 136 -10.66 10.56 -15.79
C ILE A 136 -10.81 9.65 -17.00
N ARG A 137 -10.59 8.34 -16.81
CA ARG A 137 -10.76 7.31 -17.84
C ARG A 137 -12.14 6.66 -17.81
N ALA A 138 -12.71 6.55 -16.61
CA ALA A 138 -14.05 6.03 -16.39
C ALA A 138 -14.60 6.56 -15.06
N SER A 139 -15.92 6.65 -14.96
CA SER A 139 -16.60 6.96 -13.70
C SER A 139 -18.00 6.36 -13.67
N SER A 140 -18.52 6.11 -12.47
CA SER A 140 -19.89 5.66 -12.23
C SER A 140 -20.55 6.50 -11.14
N GLY A 141 -21.86 6.70 -11.23
CA GLY A 141 -22.60 7.53 -10.27
C GLY A 141 -22.53 9.02 -10.62
N ALA A 142 -22.57 9.88 -9.59
CA ALA A 142 -22.46 11.32 -9.78
C ALA A 142 -21.09 11.69 -10.41
N PRO A 143 -21.03 12.63 -11.36
CA PRO A 143 -19.77 13.02 -12.02
C PRO A 143 -18.71 13.46 -11.00
N PRO A 144 -17.52 12.84 -10.99
CA PRO A 144 -16.44 13.22 -10.09
C PRO A 144 -15.77 14.51 -10.56
N ARG A 145 -15.20 15.27 -9.62
CA ARG A 145 -14.29 16.38 -9.90
C ARG A 145 -12.89 16.04 -9.39
N VAL A 146 -11.89 16.21 -10.24
CA VAL A 146 -10.49 15.96 -9.90
C VAL A 146 -9.72 17.27 -10.09
N THR A 147 -9.07 17.73 -9.02
CA THR A 147 -8.31 18.98 -9.01
C THR A 147 -6.89 18.71 -8.56
N ARG A 148 -5.91 18.98 -9.43
CA ARG A 148 -4.48 18.91 -9.05
C ARG A 148 -4.18 19.96 -7.98
N GLN A 149 -3.55 19.54 -6.90
CA GLN A 149 -3.10 20.41 -5.81
C GLN A 149 -1.60 20.72 -5.93
N ALA A 150 -0.80 19.70 -6.20
CA ALA A 150 0.64 19.79 -6.41
C ALA A 150 1.10 18.66 -7.36
N ALA A 151 2.42 18.52 -7.58
CA ALA A 151 2.97 17.39 -8.32
C ALA A 151 2.63 16.08 -7.58
N GLY A 152 2.03 15.13 -8.30
CA GLY A 152 1.57 13.86 -7.73
C GLY A 152 0.42 13.95 -6.74
N GLU A 153 -0.19 15.12 -6.49
CA GLU A 153 -1.24 15.30 -5.48
C GLU A 153 -2.55 15.83 -6.07
N PHE A 154 -3.65 15.17 -5.75
CA PHE A 154 -4.98 15.43 -6.32
C PHE A 154 -6.06 15.44 -5.24
N ALA A 155 -6.97 16.41 -5.31
CA ALA A 155 -8.24 16.35 -4.61
C ALA A 155 -9.27 15.68 -5.53
N VAL A 156 -9.99 14.68 -5.00
CA VAL A 156 -11.02 13.92 -5.72
C VAL A 156 -12.35 14.09 -5.00
N GLU A 157 -13.26 14.86 -5.59
CA GLU A 157 -14.63 14.97 -5.11
C GLU A 157 -15.44 13.82 -5.68
N LEU A 158 -15.85 12.89 -4.81
CA LEU A 158 -16.53 11.66 -5.19
C LEU A 158 -17.70 11.40 -4.25
N ALA A 159 -18.92 11.46 -4.78
CA ALA A 159 -20.13 11.21 -4.02
C ALA A 159 -20.19 9.77 -3.48
N LYS A 160 -20.96 9.56 -2.41
CA LYS A 160 -21.25 8.22 -1.90
C LYS A 160 -21.81 7.31 -3.00
N GLY A 161 -21.26 6.11 -3.12
CA GLY A 161 -21.60 5.11 -4.14
C GLY A 161 -20.99 5.37 -5.52
N ALA A 162 -20.30 6.50 -5.73
CA ALA A 162 -19.62 6.79 -6.99
C ALA A 162 -18.23 6.16 -7.05
N SER A 163 -17.74 5.93 -8.26
CA SER A 163 -16.36 5.49 -8.50
C SER A 163 -15.72 6.24 -9.66
N VAL A 164 -14.39 6.33 -9.65
CA VAL A 164 -13.58 6.98 -10.70
C VAL A 164 -12.32 6.18 -10.98
N VAL A 165 -11.91 6.12 -12.24
CA VAL A 165 -10.61 5.58 -12.69
C VAL A 165 -9.78 6.74 -13.25
N LEU A 166 -8.58 6.90 -12.71
CA LEU A 166 -7.61 7.93 -13.08
C LEU A 166 -6.37 7.30 -13.71
N ALA A 167 -5.79 7.97 -14.71
CA ALA A 167 -4.52 7.61 -15.35
C ALA A 167 -3.85 8.81 -16.02
#